data_AF-A0A5K1VSR1-F1
#
_entry.id   AF-A0A5K1VSR1-F1
#
_cell.length_a   1.000
_cell.length_b   1.000
_cell.length_c   1.000
_cell.angle_alpha   90.00
_cell.angle_beta   90.00
_cell.angle_gamma   90.00
#
_symmetry.space_group_name_H-M   'P 1'
#
loop_
_entity.id
_entity.type
_entity.pdbx_description
1 polymer ?
#
loop_
_entity_poly.entity_id
_entity_poly.type
_entity_poly.pdbx_seq_one_letter_code
_entity_poly.pdbx_strand_id
1 'polypeptide(L)'
;MHLIKKPTTTQIPMYCAFSFLVIAGGKTVLLTNEITQGTIWEIPLTVYMLFNWLWLLGTLIYLNCVDPGYMPRFKPFGFPVKQFYNVRYQNKILPRNTCETCNLVRPLRGSHCRICNRCVNEFDHHCGWIGNCVGERNKGRFVVFVCVVFINSVTAWLISFYHILFMPGGSIINLLFIITIFFMFSITNLMLGSLFISHIYLALNGKTTYENIKLTKQKYRAYEQFLEENGVSHKCYCKKCDKKKSSQNDKDEEQINESSEIKRQENNNIFTQIERKRKEIVLRKQFSLNYKNETSPYPRGFTNFFHIIFKPSPPSFI
;
A
#
# COMPACT_ATOMS: atom_id res chain seq x y z
N MET A 1 -23.98 20.96 2.71
CA MET A 1 -22.95 19.92 2.41
C MET A 1 -22.48 20.11 0.97
N HIS A 2 -21.41 20.86 0.72
CA HIS A 2 -20.84 20.94 -0.63
C HIS A 2 -20.21 19.58 -0.96
N LEU A 3 -20.94 18.74 -1.71
CA LEU A 3 -20.41 17.49 -2.24
C LEU A 3 -19.16 17.81 -3.06
N ILE A 4 -18.04 17.28 -2.61
CA ILE A 4 -16.77 17.50 -3.27
C ILE A 4 -16.86 16.74 -4.59
N LYS A 5 -16.86 17.46 -5.71
CA LYS A 5 -16.71 16.86 -7.04
C LYS A 5 -15.36 16.17 -7.13
N LYS A 6 -15.37 14.84 -7.19
CA LYS A 6 -14.19 14.03 -7.53
C LYS A 6 -14.12 13.93 -9.06
N PRO A 7 -12.94 14.10 -9.68
CA PRO A 7 -12.82 13.95 -11.13
C PRO A 7 -13.26 12.53 -11.54
N THR A 8 -14.06 12.41 -12.59
CA THR A 8 -14.59 11.13 -13.09
C THR A 8 -13.48 10.13 -13.40
N THR A 9 -12.36 10.60 -13.94
CA THR A 9 -11.16 9.78 -14.22
C THR A 9 -10.59 9.10 -12.98
N THR A 10 -10.76 9.70 -11.79
CA THR A 10 -10.29 9.12 -10.52
C THR A 10 -11.29 8.11 -9.94
N GLN A 11 -12.50 8.03 -10.50
CA GLN A 11 -13.56 7.10 -10.10
C GLN A 11 -13.62 5.85 -10.98
N ILE A 12 -13.00 5.84 -12.17
CA ILE A 12 -13.03 4.69 -13.09
C ILE A 12 -12.67 3.36 -12.39
N PRO A 13 -11.58 3.27 -11.60
CA PRO A 13 -11.23 1.99 -10.96
C PRO A 13 -12.29 1.54 -9.93
N MET A 14 -12.97 2.48 -9.27
CA MET A 14 -14.07 2.18 -8.35
C MET A 14 -15.29 1.65 -9.10
N TYR A 15 -15.65 2.25 -10.25
CA TYR A 15 -16.74 1.73 -11.08
C TYR A 15 -16.42 0.32 -11.60
N CYS A 16 -15.19 0.07 -12.04
CA CYS A 16 -14.77 -1.28 -12.42
C CYS A 16 -14.87 -2.26 -11.24
N ALA A 17 -14.43 -1.86 -10.04
CA ALA A 17 -14.55 -2.67 -8.83
C ALA A 17 -16.01 -2.95 -8.47
N PHE A 18 -16.87 -1.94 -8.55
CA PHE A 18 -18.29 -2.06 -8.29
C PHE A 18 -18.97 -3.01 -9.27
N SER A 19 -18.76 -2.83 -10.57
CA SER A 19 -19.29 -3.73 -11.61
C SER A 19 -18.81 -5.17 -11.42
N PHE A 20 -17.53 -5.34 -11.08
CA PHE A 20 -16.97 -6.64 -10.75
C PHE A 20 -17.67 -7.29 -9.55
N LEU A 21 -17.87 -6.55 -8.45
CA LEU A 21 -18.56 -7.06 -7.26
C LEU A 21 -20.02 -7.42 -7.55
N VAL A 22 -20.72 -6.64 -8.40
CA VAL A 22 -22.09 -6.95 -8.82
C VAL A 22 -22.13 -8.27 -9.60
N ILE A 23 -21.28 -8.41 -10.62
CA ILE A 23 -21.30 -9.57 -11.51
C ILE A 23 -20.74 -10.83 -10.81
N ALA A 24 -19.51 -10.76 -10.30
CA ALA A 24 -18.85 -11.91 -9.68
C ALA A 24 -19.53 -12.30 -8.37
N GLY A 25 -19.88 -11.32 -7.52
CA GLY A 25 -20.58 -11.57 -6.26
C GLY A 25 -21.97 -12.17 -6.48
N GLY A 26 -22.75 -11.62 -7.42
CA GLY A 26 -24.05 -12.20 -7.80
C GLY A 26 -23.91 -13.64 -8.32
N LYS A 27 -22.89 -13.92 -9.13
CA LYS A 27 -22.62 -15.29 -9.61
C LYS A 27 -22.22 -16.24 -8.49
N THR A 28 -21.43 -15.80 -7.51
CA THR A 28 -21.11 -16.63 -6.33
C THR A 28 -22.37 -16.97 -5.51
N VAL A 29 -23.29 -16.02 -5.34
CA VAL A 29 -24.58 -16.29 -4.65
C VAL A 29 -25.40 -17.34 -5.42
N LEU A 30 -25.49 -17.23 -6.75
CA LEU A 30 -26.20 -18.21 -7.58
C LEU A 30 -25.56 -19.61 -7.50
N LEU A 31 -24.23 -19.70 -7.59
CA LEU A 31 -23.51 -20.98 -7.43
C LEU A 31 -23.73 -21.60 -6.04
N THR A 32 -23.82 -20.77 -5.00
CA THR A 32 -24.14 -21.22 -3.65
C THR A 32 -25.51 -21.90 -3.61
N ASN A 33 -26.51 -21.26 -4.22
CA ASN A 33 -27.87 -21.79 -4.30
C ASN A 33 -27.90 -23.11 -5.10
N GLU A 34 -27.20 -23.18 -6.23
CA GLU A 34 -27.09 -24.40 -7.04
C GLU A 34 -26.45 -25.56 -6.26
N ILE A 35 -25.34 -25.31 -5.54
CA ILE A 35 -24.64 -26.34 -4.74
C ILE A 35 -25.50 -26.86 -3.59
N THR A 36 -26.30 -25.98 -2.98
CA THR A 36 -27.08 -26.32 -1.78
C THR A 36 -28.52 -26.74 -2.10
N GLN A 37 -28.89 -26.78 -3.37
CA GLN A 37 -30.26 -27.09 -3.81
C GLN A 37 -30.76 -28.40 -3.22
N GLY A 38 -31.94 -28.36 -2.57
CA GLY A 38 -32.56 -29.53 -1.94
C GLY A 38 -31.92 -29.96 -0.62
N THR A 39 -30.96 -29.20 -0.10
CA THR A 39 -30.38 -29.43 1.24
C THR A 39 -30.99 -28.48 2.27
N ILE A 40 -30.89 -28.83 3.56
CA ILE A 40 -31.29 -27.95 4.66
C ILE A 40 -30.49 -26.62 4.70
N TRP A 41 -29.35 -26.55 4.00
CA TRP A 41 -28.47 -25.40 3.96
C TRP A 41 -28.79 -24.40 2.83
N GLU A 42 -29.74 -24.72 1.94
CA GLU A 42 -30.10 -23.88 0.79
C GLU A 42 -30.43 -22.45 1.17
N ILE A 43 -31.42 -22.27 2.06
CA ILE A 43 -31.88 -20.95 2.48
C ILE A 43 -30.84 -20.26 3.38
N PRO A 44 -30.31 -20.88 4.45
CA PRO A 44 -29.38 -20.20 5.35
C PRO A 44 -28.11 -19.71 4.65
N LEU A 45 -27.50 -20.53 3.79
CA LEU A 45 -26.24 -20.16 3.15
C LEU A 45 -26.45 -19.11 2.06
N THR A 46 -27.53 -19.22 1.29
CA THR A 46 -27.88 -18.20 0.27
C THR A 46 -28.18 -16.85 0.92
N VAL A 47 -28.94 -16.81 2.02
CA VAL A 47 -29.20 -15.57 2.77
C VAL A 47 -27.92 -14.98 3.34
N TYR A 48 -27.04 -15.81 3.93
CA TYR A 48 -25.75 -15.36 4.44
C TYR A 48 -24.88 -14.74 3.32
N MET A 49 -24.81 -15.38 2.15
CA MET A 49 -24.04 -14.86 1.02
C MET A 49 -24.64 -13.57 0.45
N LEU A 50 -25.97 -13.49 0.34
CA LEU A 50 -26.66 -12.29 -0.11
C LEU A 50 -26.41 -11.11 0.84
N PHE A 51 -26.50 -11.35 2.15
CA PHE A 51 -26.23 -10.33 3.17
C PHE A 51 -24.79 -9.80 3.07
N ASN A 52 -23.80 -10.70 2.99
CA ASN A 52 -22.40 -10.31 2.86
C ASN A 52 -22.12 -9.54 1.56
N TRP A 53 -22.72 -9.97 0.45
CA TRP A 53 -22.60 -9.30 -0.84
C TRP A 53 -23.19 -7.88 -0.82
N LEU A 54 -24.40 -7.72 -0.28
CA LEU A 54 -25.04 -6.40 -0.13
C LEU A 54 -24.27 -5.51 0.85
N TRP A 55 -23.77 -6.07 1.95
CA TRP A 55 -22.91 -5.34 2.88
C TRP A 55 -21.62 -4.87 2.18
N LEU A 56 -21.00 -5.71 1.36
CA LEU A 56 -19.80 -5.34 0.63
C LEU A 56 -20.05 -4.20 -0.38
N LEU A 57 -21.16 -4.24 -1.11
CA LEU A 57 -21.58 -3.14 -2.00
C LEU A 57 -21.84 -1.85 -1.21
N GLY A 58 -22.59 -1.95 -0.10
CA GLY A 58 -22.91 -0.81 0.76
C GLY A 58 -21.67 -0.17 1.38
N THR A 59 -20.70 -0.96 1.82
CA THR A 59 -19.44 -0.45 2.38
C THR A 59 -18.55 0.19 1.33
N LEU A 60 -18.50 -0.34 0.11
CA LEU A 60 -17.79 0.30 -1.01
C LEU A 60 -18.37 1.68 -1.31
N ILE A 61 -19.70 1.78 -1.44
CA ILE A 61 -20.39 3.06 -1.65
C ILE A 61 -20.15 4.01 -0.47
N TYR A 62 -20.31 3.52 0.76
CA TYR A 62 -20.06 4.30 1.96
C TYR A 62 -18.63 4.87 2.01
N LEU A 63 -17.61 4.03 1.74
CA LEU A 63 -16.21 4.46 1.75
C LEU A 63 -15.89 5.42 0.60
N ASN A 64 -16.61 5.33 -0.51
CA ASN A 64 -16.56 6.35 -1.54
C ASN A 64 -17.12 7.68 -1.03
N CYS A 65 -18.29 7.68 -0.39
CA CYS A 65 -18.99 8.92 -0.04
C CYS A 65 -18.47 9.60 1.23
N VAL A 66 -17.87 8.84 2.16
CA VAL A 66 -17.43 9.37 3.46
C VAL A 66 -16.26 10.34 3.32
N ASP A 67 -16.27 11.40 4.12
CA ASP A 67 -15.13 12.29 4.25
C ASP A 67 -13.96 11.55 4.95
N PRO A 68 -12.80 11.36 4.28
CA PRO A 68 -11.63 10.73 4.88
C PRO A 68 -10.94 11.58 5.96
N GLY A 69 -11.36 12.84 6.13
CA GLY A 69 -10.70 13.84 6.96
C GLY A 69 -10.03 14.92 6.12
N TYR A 70 -10.73 15.40 5.08
CA TYR A 70 -10.25 16.52 4.28
C TYR A 70 -10.09 17.77 5.14
N MET A 71 -8.96 18.44 4.97
CA MET A 71 -8.73 19.72 5.62
C MET A 71 -9.41 20.84 4.82
N PRO A 72 -10.04 21.81 5.48
CA PRO A 72 -10.55 23.01 4.82
C PRO A 72 -9.39 23.76 4.15
N ARG A 73 -9.67 24.34 2.97
CA ARG A 73 -8.75 25.28 2.33
C ARG A 73 -8.91 26.62 3.04
N PHE A 74 -8.09 26.86 4.05
CA PHE A 74 -8.00 28.20 4.58
C PHE A 74 -7.19 29.07 3.61
N LYS A 75 -7.71 30.26 3.29
CA LYS A 75 -6.87 31.39 2.84
C LYS A 75 -6.84 32.41 3.99
N PRO A 76 -6.31 32.08 5.18
CA PRO A 76 -6.49 32.95 6.35
C PRO A 76 -5.56 34.16 6.31
N PHE A 77 -4.50 34.09 5.50
CA PHE A 77 -3.55 35.16 5.29
C PHE A 77 -3.53 35.41 3.79
N GLY A 78 -3.67 36.65 3.34
CA GLY A 78 -3.47 37.04 1.93
C GLY A 78 -2.04 36.78 1.40
N PHE A 79 -1.30 35.88 2.04
CA PHE A 79 0.09 35.56 1.83
C PHE A 79 0.28 34.03 1.79
N PRO A 80 1.20 33.53 0.94
CA PRO A 80 1.53 32.12 0.87
C PRO A 80 2.20 31.64 2.17
N VAL A 81 1.78 30.46 2.65
CA VAL A 81 2.40 29.82 3.82
C VAL A 81 3.82 29.32 3.45
N LYS A 82 4.85 29.72 4.21
CA LYS A 82 6.25 29.26 4.05
C LYS A 82 6.38 27.73 4.14
N GLN A 83 7.31 27.10 3.41
CA GLN A 83 7.41 25.62 3.22
C GLN A 83 7.56 24.79 4.51
N PHE A 84 8.18 25.35 5.55
CA PHE A 84 8.35 24.70 6.84
C PHE A 84 8.12 25.70 7.98
N TYR A 85 7.46 25.24 9.03
CA TYR A 85 7.38 25.98 10.28
C TYR A 85 7.59 25.01 11.44
N ASN A 86 8.27 25.45 12.49
CA ASN A 86 8.66 24.60 13.60
C ASN A 86 7.56 24.57 14.65
N VAL A 87 7.20 23.38 15.15
CA VAL A 87 6.24 23.23 16.26
C VAL A 87 6.86 22.38 17.35
N ARG A 88 6.69 22.81 18.60
CA ARG A 88 7.07 22.02 19.77
C ARG A 88 6.01 20.93 19.99
N TYR A 89 6.41 19.67 19.95
CA TYR A 89 5.57 18.53 20.31
C TYR A 89 6.30 17.74 21.41
N GLN A 90 5.69 17.67 22.59
CA GLN A 90 6.37 17.23 23.81
C GLN A 90 7.70 18.00 23.97
N ASN A 91 8.83 17.30 24.03
CA ASN A 91 10.17 17.86 24.19
C ASN A 91 10.96 17.99 22.87
N LYS A 92 10.34 17.78 21.70
CA LYS A 92 11.02 17.84 20.39
C LYS A 92 10.43 18.95 19.50
N ILE A 93 11.30 19.64 18.78
CA ILE A 93 10.89 20.59 17.73
C ILE A 93 10.77 19.80 16.42
N LEU A 94 9.56 19.71 15.88
CA LEU A 94 9.31 19.02 14.62
C LEU A 94 9.07 20.04 13.51
N PRO A 95 9.81 19.96 12.39
CA PRO A 95 9.51 20.77 11.22
C PRO A 95 8.17 20.31 10.66
N ARG A 96 7.19 21.21 10.64
CA ARG A 96 5.87 20.93 10.10
C ARG A 96 5.83 21.38 8.65
N ASN A 97 5.51 20.43 7.78
CA ASN A 97 5.46 20.68 6.35
C ASN A 97 4.17 21.43 6.01
N THR A 98 4.29 22.52 5.27
CA THR A 98 3.11 23.25 4.78
C THR A 98 2.71 22.70 3.41
N CYS A 99 1.54 23.09 2.93
CA CYS A 99 1.06 22.73 1.61
C CYS A 99 0.76 24.02 0.85
N GLU A 100 1.60 24.34 -0.12
CA GLU A 100 1.44 25.50 -1.00
C GLU A 100 0.14 25.41 -1.81
N THR A 101 -0.16 24.23 -2.37
CA THR A 101 -1.37 23.99 -3.18
C THR A 101 -2.67 24.25 -2.41
N CYS A 102 -2.70 23.92 -1.11
CA CYS A 102 -3.88 24.14 -0.27
C CYS A 102 -3.74 25.40 0.61
N ASN A 103 -2.65 26.15 0.47
CA ASN A 103 -2.23 27.26 1.31
C ASN A 103 -2.46 27.05 2.82
N LEU A 104 -2.05 25.89 3.33
CA LEU A 104 -2.27 25.54 4.73
C LEU A 104 -1.08 24.87 5.38
N VAL A 105 -1.08 25.00 6.69
CA VAL A 105 -0.21 24.32 7.62
C VAL A 105 -0.77 22.91 7.88
N ARG A 106 -0.04 21.84 7.52
CA ARG A 106 -0.53 20.46 7.73
C ARG A 106 -0.31 19.99 9.18
N PRO A 107 -1.15 19.14 9.77
CA PRO A 107 -0.83 18.36 10.97
C PRO A 107 0.35 17.39 10.74
N LEU A 108 0.94 16.89 11.83
CA LEU A 108 2.16 16.04 11.77
C LEU A 108 2.02 14.82 10.86
N ARG A 109 0.80 14.26 10.75
CA ARG A 109 0.45 13.10 9.91
C ARG A 109 -0.37 13.48 8.68
N GLY A 110 -0.59 14.77 8.44
CA GLY A 110 -1.36 15.27 7.30
C GLY A 110 -0.54 15.30 6.02
N SER A 111 -1.13 14.86 4.90
CA SER A 111 -0.47 14.93 3.59
C SER A 111 -1.42 15.38 2.48
N HIS A 112 -0.86 15.99 1.45
CA HIS A 112 -1.59 16.39 0.25
C HIS A 112 -1.73 15.21 -0.71
N CYS A 113 -2.96 14.81 -1.01
CA CYS A 113 -3.26 13.89 -2.09
C CYS A 113 -3.38 14.67 -3.40
N ARG A 114 -2.45 14.44 -4.33
CA ARG A 114 -2.45 15.08 -5.66
C ARG A 114 -3.67 14.69 -6.49
N ILE A 115 -4.15 13.44 -6.34
CA ILE A 115 -5.30 12.91 -7.08
C ILE A 115 -6.59 13.61 -6.65
N CYS A 116 -6.82 13.74 -5.34
CA CYS A 116 -7.98 14.47 -4.81
C CYS A 116 -7.76 15.99 -4.73
N ASN A 117 -6.55 16.47 -5.04
CA ASN A 117 -6.11 17.85 -4.91
C ASN A 117 -6.46 18.50 -3.55
N ARG A 118 -6.24 17.75 -2.46
CA ARG A 118 -6.51 18.21 -1.09
C ARG A 118 -5.63 17.55 -0.04
N CYS A 119 -5.43 18.28 1.06
CA CYS A 119 -4.83 17.73 2.27
C CYS A 119 -5.84 16.86 3.03
N VAL A 120 -5.37 15.71 3.52
CA VAL A 120 -6.14 14.75 4.32
C VAL A 120 -5.41 14.54 5.64
N ASN A 121 -6.15 14.58 6.76
CA ASN A 121 -5.58 14.31 8.07
C ASN A 121 -5.25 12.83 8.25
N GLU A 122 -4.15 12.54 8.94
CA GLU A 122 -3.55 11.19 9.06
C GLU A 122 -3.60 10.38 7.75
N PHE A 123 -3.26 11.04 6.64
CA PHE A 123 -3.35 10.47 5.30
C PHE A 123 -2.63 9.13 5.21
N ASP A 124 -3.34 8.11 4.73
CA ASP A 124 -2.78 6.79 4.51
C ASP A 124 -2.41 6.58 3.04
N HIS A 125 -3.41 6.68 2.16
CA HIS A 125 -3.22 6.59 0.72
C HIS A 125 -4.47 7.09 -0.03
N HIS A 126 -4.36 7.22 -1.35
CA HIS A 126 -5.52 7.30 -2.23
C HIS A 126 -5.78 5.91 -2.78
N CYS A 127 -6.98 5.38 -2.56
CA CYS A 127 -7.36 4.06 -3.01
C CYS A 127 -8.26 4.18 -4.24
N GLY A 128 -7.74 3.75 -5.39
CA GLY A 128 -8.51 3.73 -6.64
C GLY A 128 -9.73 2.83 -6.54
N TRP A 129 -9.63 1.70 -5.83
CA TRP A 129 -10.71 0.71 -5.67
C TRP A 129 -11.95 1.28 -4.99
N ILE A 130 -11.79 2.15 -3.99
CA ILE A 130 -12.92 2.85 -3.34
C ILE A 130 -13.19 4.22 -3.96
N GLY A 131 -12.34 4.70 -4.88
CA GLY A 131 -12.45 6.02 -5.49
C GLY A 131 -12.31 7.17 -4.49
N ASN A 132 -11.56 6.99 -3.41
CA ASN A 132 -11.44 7.97 -2.33
C ASN A 132 -10.09 7.86 -1.60
N CYS A 133 -9.75 8.89 -0.83
CA CYS A 133 -8.65 8.79 0.12
C CYS A 133 -9.02 7.90 1.31
N VAL A 134 -8.01 7.28 1.89
CA VAL A 134 -8.04 6.66 3.21
C VAL A 134 -7.27 7.58 4.15
N GLY A 135 -7.93 8.04 5.21
CA GLY A 135 -7.40 9.01 6.16
C GLY A 135 -8.01 8.83 7.55
N GLU A 136 -7.79 9.79 8.43
CA GLU A 136 -8.19 9.70 9.84
C GLU A 136 -9.63 9.21 10.06
N ARG A 137 -10.60 9.71 9.30
CA ARG A 137 -12.04 9.46 9.56
C ARG A 137 -12.56 8.16 8.95
N ASN A 138 -11.85 7.53 8.02
CA ASN A 138 -12.31 6.30 7.37
C ASN A 138 -11.31 5.14 7.38
N LYS A 139 -10.10 5.32 7.94
CA LYS A 139 -9.06 4.29 8.01
C LYS A 139 -9.49 3.02 8.73
N GLY A 140 -10.13 3.11 9.90
CA GLY A 140 -10.64 1.92 10.61
C GLY A 140 -11.68 1.16 9.79
N ARG A 141 -12.62 1.90 9.17
CA ARG A 141 -13.66 1.34 8.29
C ARG A 141 -13.07 0.70 7.01
N PHE A 142 -12.01 1.29 6.47
CA PHE A 142 -11.26 0.71 5.36
C PHE A 142 -10.61 -0.62 5.73
N VAL A 143 -10.03 -0.75 6.93
CA VAL A 143 -9.48 -2.02 7.42
C VAL A 143 -10.58 -3.08 7.51
N VAL A 144 -11.73 -2.75 8.10
CA VAL A 144 -12.89 -3.66 8.16
C VAL A 144 -13.35 -4.07 6.75
N PHE A 145 -13.43 -3.13 5.81
CA PHE A 145 -13.75 -3.42 4.42
C PHE A 145 -12.76 -4.42 3.80
N VAL A 146 -11.45 -4.23 3.98
CA VAL A 146 -10.44 -5.18 3.48
C VAL A 146 -10.62 -6.58 4.11
N CYS A 147 -10.94 -6.67 5.40
CA CYS A 147 -11.25 -7.94 6.06
C CYS A 147 -12.46 -8.64 5.42
N VAL A 148 -13.56 -7.89 5.22
CA VAL A 148 -14.80 -8.41 4.64
C VAL A 148 -14.57 -8.85 3.19
N VAL A 149 -13.86 -8.06 2.39
CA VAL A 149 -13.47 -8.43 1.01
C VAL A 149 -12.65 -9.72 1.01
N PHE A 150 -11.67 -9.84 1.91
CA PHE A 150 -10.82 -11.03 1.98
C PHE A 150 -11.64 -12.28 2.33
N ILE A 151 -12.50 -12.21 3.35
CA ILE A 151 -13.38 -13.32 3.73
C ILE A 151 -14.30 -13.71 2.57
N ASN A 152 -14.97 -12.75 1.93
CA ASN A 152 -15.85 -13.01 0.79
C ASN A 152 -15.10 -13.62 -0.40
N SER A 153 -13.89 -13.15 -0.68
CA SER A 153 -13.03 -13.65 -1.76
C SER A 153 -12.54 -15.08 -1.49
N VAL A 154 -12.24 -15.43 -0.25
CA VAL A 154 -11.91 -16.81 0.15
C VAL A 154 -13.15 -17.71 0.04
N THR A 155 -14.32 -17.25 0.52
CA THR A 155 -15.58 -18.00 0.40
C THR A 155 -15.93 -18.27 -1.07
N ALA A 156 -15.86 -17.25 -1.92
CA ALA A 156 -16.13 -17.40 -3.36
C ALA A 156 -15.14 -18.35 -4.04
N TRP A 157 -13.87 -18.32 -3.64
CA TRP A 157 -12.85 -19.24 -4.11
C TRP A 157 -13.16 -20.69 -3.71
N LEU A 158 -13.54 -20.94 -2.45
CA LEU A 158 -13.92 -22.27 -1.95
C LEU A 158 -15.17 -22.82 -2.66
N ILE A 159 -16.19 -21.98 -2.86
CA ILE A 159 -17.42 -22.35 -3.59
C ILE A 159 -17.08 -22.73 -5.04
N SER A 160 -16.26 -21.92 -5.72
CA SER A 160 -15.83 -22.21 -7.09
C SER A 160 -15.02 -23.50 -7.18
N PHE A 161 -14.12 -23.72 -6.22
CA PHE A 161 -13.32 -24.94 -6.12
C PHE A 161 -14.20 -26.17 -5.89
N TYR A 162 -15.15 -26.10 -4.96
CA TYR A 162 -16.10 -27.17 -4.69
C TYR A 162 -16.93 -27.51 -5.94
N HIS A 163 -17.45 -26.50 -6.65
CA HIS A 163 -18.20 -26.73 -7.87
C HIS A 163 -17.38 -27.47 -8.93
N ILE A 164 -16.11 -27.09 -9.13
CA ILE A 164 -15.22 -27.73 -10.12
C ILE A 164 -15.01 -29.22 -9.79
N LEU A 165 -14.88 -29.57 -8.51
CA LEU A 165 -14.59 -30.94 -8.10
C LEU A 165 -15.82 -31.86 -8.06
N PHE A 166 -16.96 -31.34 -7.61
CA PHE A 166 -18.09 -32.18 -7.20
C PHE A 166 -19.36 -31.99 -8.05
N MET A 167 -19.40 -30.96 -8.89
CA MET A 167 -20.51 -30.72 -9.82
C MET A 167 -20.05 -30.79 -11.28
N PRO A 168 -19.47 -31.93 -11.74
CA PRO A 168 -19.13 -32.12 -13.14
C PRO A 168 -20.40 -32.29 -13.97
N GLY A 169 -21.01 -31.17 -14.34
CA GLY A 169 -22.25 -31.11 -15.12
C GLY A 169 -22.55 -29.69 -15.55
N GLY A 170 -23.22 -29.53 -16.69
CA GLY A 170 -23.60 -28.22 -17.23
C GLY A 170 -22.88 -27.85 -18.53
N SER A 171 -23.21 -26.67 -19.06
CA SER A 171 -22.63 -26.20 -20.32
C SER A 171 -21.13 -25.91 -20.19
N ILE A 172 -20.38 -26.13 -21.27
CA ILE A 172 -18.94 -25.81 -21.30
C ILE A 172 -18.67 -24.34 -21.00
N ILE A 173 -19.59 -23.45 -21.38
CA ILE A 173 -19.53 -22.02 -21.09
C ILE A 173 -19.56 -21.76 -19.58
N ASN A 174 -20.45 -22.44 -18.84
CA ASN A 174 -20.52 -22.31 -17.39
C ASN A 174 -19.23 -22.81 -16.72
N LEU A 175 -18.73 -23.96 -17.16
CA LEU A 175 -17.47 -24.52 -16.64
C LEU A 175 -16.28 -23.57 -16.86
N LEU A 176 -16.13 -23.04 -18.07
CA LEU A 176 -15.08 -22.06 -18.39
C LEU A 176 -15.20 -20.79 -17.53
N PHE A 177 -16.43 -20.34 -17.28
CA PHE A 177 -16.68 -19.18 -16.44
C PHE A 177 -16.28 -19.42 -14.98
N ILE A 178 -16.63 -20.57 -14.41
CA ILE A 178 -16.29 -20.95 -13.03
C ILE A 178 -14.77 -21.11 -12.86
N ILE A 179 -14.10 -21.77 -13.82
CA ILE A 179 -12.64 -21.90 -13.84
C ILE A 179 -11.98 -20.52 -13.89
N THR A 180 -12.48 -19.62 -14.74
CA THR A 180 -11.97 -18.25 -14.84
C THR A 180 -12.11 -17.51 -13.51
N ILE A 181 -13.27 -17.61 -12.86
CA ILE A 181 -13.53 -17.02 -11.55
C ILE A 181 -12.59 -17.61 -10.47
N PHE A 182 -12.37 -18.93 -10.46
CA PHE A 182 -11.48 -19.59 -9.52
C PHE A 182 -10.04 -19.05 -9.61
N PHE A 183 -9.47 -18.98 -10.81
CA PHE A 183 -8.10 -18.45 -10.99
C PHE A 183 -8.01 -16.96 -10.64
N MET A 184 -9.01 -16.18 -11.03
CA MET A 184 -9.05 -14.76 -10.71
C MET A 184 -9.16 -14.52 -9.20
N PHE A 185 -9.98 -15.28 -8.47
CA PHE A 185 -10.02 -15.20 -7.00
C PHE A 185 -8.75 -15.75 -6.35
N SER A 186 -8.05 -16.72 -6.96
CA SER A 186 -6.76 -17.21 -6.47
C SER A 186 -5.71 -16.08 -6.44
N ILE A 187 -5.57 -15.36 -7.56
CA ILE A 187 -4.66 -14.20 -7.67
C ILE A 187 -5.11 -13.09 -6.71
N THR A 188 -6.42 -12.83 -6.65
CA THR A 188 -6.98 -11.81 -5.76
C THR A 188 -6.71 -12.11 -4.29
N ASN A 189 -6.87 -13.36 -3.85
CA ASN A 189 -6.59 -13.80 -2.48
C ASN A 189 -5.11 -13.68 -2.13
N LEU A 190 -4.20 -13.96 -3.07
CA LEU A 190 -2.76 -13.73 -2.87
C LEU A 190 -2.46 -12.24 -2.62
N MET A 191 -3.03 -11.35 -3.44
CA MET A 191 -2.85 -9.91 -3.31
C MET A 191 -3.49 -9.36 -2.03
N LEU A 192 -4.75 -9.73 -1.75
CA LEU A 192 -5.47 -9.30 -0.56
C LEU A 192 -4.86 -9.85 0.72
N GLY A 193 -4.37 -11.09 0.72
CA GLY A 193 -3.65 -11.67 1.86
C GLY A 193 -2.41 -10.85 2.20
N SER A 194 -1.61 -10.49 1.19
CA SER A 194 -0.43 -9.62 1.38
C SER A 194 -0.80 -8.23 1.91
N LEU A 195 -1.90 -7.66 1.41
CA LEU A 195 -2.43 -6.36 1.85
C LEU A 195 -2.91 -6.43 3.30
N PHE A 196 -3.69 -7.45 3.66
CA PHE A 196 -4.21 -7.68 5.00
C PHE A 196 -3.09 -7.83 6.03
N ILE A 197 -2.10 -8.68 5.74
CA ILE A 197 -0.91 -8.87 6.60
C ILE A 197 -0.17 -7.54 6.76
N SER A 198 0.00 -6.77 5.68
CA SER A 198 0.68 -5.48 5.74
C SER A 198 -0.07 -4.47 6.61
N HIS A 199 -1.39 -4.40 6.54
CA HIS A 199 -2.20 -3.49 7.34
C HIS A 199 -2.25 -3.90 8.82
N ILE A 200 -2.25 -5.21 9.13
CA ILE A 200 -2.07 -5.70 10.50
C ILE A 200 -0.71 -5.24 11.02
N TYR A 201 0.37 -5.45 10.26
CA TYR A 201 1.71 -5.00 10.64
C TYR A 201 1.75 -3.49 10.90
N LEU A 202 1.19 -2.68 10.01
CA LEU A 202 1.13 -1.23 10.16
C LEU A 202 0.35 -0.82 11.41
N ALA A 203 -0.80 -1.45 11.66
CA ALA A 203 -1.63 -1.17 12.81
C ALA A 203 -0.95 -1.52 14.15
N LEU A 204 -0.31 -2.69 14.24
CA LEU A 204 0.48 -3.10 15.42
C LEU A 204 1.66 -2.15 15.70
N ASN A 205 2.18 -1.47 14.67
CA ASN A 205 3.27 -0.52 14.78
C ASN A 205 2.81 0.95 14.90
N GLY A 206 1.50 1.22 14.89
CA GLY A 206 0.95 2.58 14.97
C GLY A 206 1.24 3.46 13.73
N LYS A 207 1.58 2.86 12.59
CA LYS A 207 2.01 3.57 11.38
C LYS A 207 0.92 3.58 10.32
N THR A 208 0.84 4.67 9.58
CA THR A 208 0.18 4.70 8.27
C THR A 208 1.07 4.06 7.21
N THR A 209 0.46 3.59 6.13
CA THR A 209 1.12 3.17 4.90
C THR A 209 2.03 4.28 4.38
N TYR A 210 1.52 5.51 4.36
CA TYR A 210 2.28 6.69 3.94
C TYR A 210 3.54 6.91 4.79
N GLU A 211 3.40 6.88 6.13
CA GLU A 211 4.54 7.02 7.05
C GLU A 211 5.54 5.88 6.85
N ASN A 212 5.06 4.64 6.71
CA ASN A 212 5.95 3.50 6.51
C ASN A 212 6.76 3.64 5.21
N ILE A 213 6.13 4.06 4.11
CA ILE A 213 6.82 4.31 2.83
C ILE A 213 7.78 5.51 2.96
N LYS A 214 7.35 6.61 3.58
CA LYS A 214 8.17 7.81 3.76
C LYS A 214 9.39 7.53 4.62
N LEU A 215 9.20 6.85 5.75
CA LEU A 215 10.28 6.43 6.64
C LEU A 215 11.20 5.44 5.94
N THR A 216 10.66 4.49 5.17
CA THR A 216 11.49 3.57 4.37
C THR A 216 12.36 4.33 3.35
N LYS A 217 11.80 5.33 2.68
CA LYS A 217 12.57 6.19 1.76
C LYS A 217 13.63 7.03 2.48
N GLN A 218 13.31 7.58 3.65
CA GLN A 218 14.27 8.34 4.46
C GLN A 218 15.40 7.44 4.98
N LYS A 219 15.06 6.26 5.48
CA LYS A 219 16.02 5.20 5.86
C LYS A 219 16.94 4.87 4.71
N TYR A 220 16.37 4.65 3.52
CA TYR A 220 17.16 4.30 2.35
C TYR A 220 18.15 5.42 2.00
N ARG A 221 17.71 6.70 1.99
CA ARG A 221 18.62 7.83 1.74
C ARG A 221 19.70 7.99 2.79
N ALA A 222 19.34 7.90 4.07
CA ALA A 222 20.31 7.99 5.17
C ALA A 222 21.30 6.82 5.14
N TYR A 223 20.84 5.64 4.74
CA TYR A 223 21.70 4.48 4.53
C TYR A 223 22.65 4.65 3.35
N GLU A 224 22.18 5.15 2.21
CA GLU A 224 23.05 5.49 1.06
C GLU A 224 24.12 6.50 1.48
N GLN A 225 23.73 7.57 2.19
CA GLN A 225 24.67 8.55 2.73
C GLN A 225 25.68 7.92 3.72
N PHE A 226 25.22 7.08 4.64
CA PHE A 226 26.10 6.37 5.58
C PHE A 226 27.09 5.44 4.89
N LEU A 227 26.67 4.75 3.82
CA LEU A 227 27.55 3.93 3.01
C LEU A 227 28.60 4.79 2.30
N GLU A 228 28.18 5.89 1.68
CA GLU A 228 29.09 6.86 1.04
C GLU A 228 30.14 7.39 2.03
N GLU A 229 29.73 7.80 3.23
CA GLU A 229 30.61 8.28 4.31
C GLU A 229 31.61 7.21 4.78
N ASN A 230 31.27 5.92 4.71
CA ASN A 230 32.13 4.81 5.11
C ASN A 230 32.95 4.22 3.95
N GLY A 231 33.01 4.91 2.81
CA GLY A 231 33.76 4.50 1.63
C GLY A 231 33.18 3.27 0.92
N VAL A 232 31.89 2.98 1.13
CA VAL A 232 31.16 1.90 0.46
C VAL A 232 30.33 2.52 -0.66
N SER A 233 30.83 2.49 -1.90
CA SER A 233 30.04 2.97 -3.04
C SER A 233 29.07 1.89 -3.53
N HIS A 234 27.79 2.24 -3.62
CA HIS A 234 26.80 1.39 -4.27
C HIS A 234 26.99 1.49 -5.79
N LYS A 235 27.57 0.47 -6.44
CA LYS A 235 27.45 0.35 -7.91
C LYS A 235 26.01 0.01 -8.26
N CYS A 236 25.25 0.94 -8.86
CA CYS A 236 23.94 0.60 -9.45
C CYS A 236 24.19 -0.27 -10.68
N TYR A 237 23.91 -1.56 -10.60
CA TYR A 237 23.95 -2.50 -11.74
C TYR A 237 22.73 -2.35 -12.67
N CYS A 238 22.09 -1.19 -12.65
CA CYS A 238 20.95 -0.88 -13.48
C CYS A 238 21.43 -0.34 -14.84
N LYS A 239 20.89 -0.86 -15.96
CA LYS A 239 21.26 -0.46 -17.34
C LYS A 239 21.26 1.06 -17.59
N LYS A 240 20.51 1.85 -16.81
CA LYS A 240 20.48 3.33 -16.89
C LYS A 240 21.72 4.01 -16.30
N CYS A 241 22.33 3.47 -15.25
CA CYS A 241 23.49 4.10 -14.60
C CYS A 241 24.81 3.70 -15.25
N ASP A 242 24.90 2.51 -15.86
CA ASP A 242 26.08 2.05 -16.61
C ASP A 242 26.34 2.87 -17.88
N LYS A 243 25.28 3.20 -18.63
CA LYS A 243 25.37 4.07 -19.82
C LYS A 243 25.90 5.47 -19.54
N LYS A 244 25.83 5.93 -18.29
CA LYS A 244 26.37 7.23 -17.87
C LYS A 244 27.87 7.19 -17.55
N LYS A 245 28.44 5.99 -17.37
CA LYS A 245 29.86 5.75 -17.11
C LYS A 245 30.64 5.38 -18.37
N SER A 246 29.98 4.76 -19.35
CA SER A 246 30.62 4.37 -20.62
C SER A 246 31.07 5.55 -21.48
N SER A 247 30.53 6.76 -21.27
CA SER A 247 30.96 7.96 -22.01
C SER A 247 32.30 8.55 -21.53
N GLN A 248 32.98 7.92 -20.55
CA GLN A 248 34.21 8.43 -19.95
C GLN A 248 35.44 7.54 -20.20
N ASN A 249 35.26 6.32 -20.73
CA ASN A 249 36.31 5.29 -20.75
C ASN A 249 36.84 4.94 -22.15
N ASP A 250 36.49 5.70 -23.19
CA ASP A 250 36.89 5.44 -24.59
C ASP A 250 38.36 5.82 -24.90
N LYS A 251 39.32 5.55 -24.02
CA LYS A 251 40.75 5.89 -24.26
C LYS A 251 41.80 4.81 -23.98
N ASP A 252 41.43 3.67 -23.42
CA ASP A 252 42.42 2.68 -22.96
C ASP A 252 42.16 1.29 -23.56
N GLU A 253 42.28 1.17 -24.89
CA GLU A 253 42.31 -0.14 -25.57
C GLU A 253 43.53 -0.21 -26.49
N GLU A 254 44.72 -0.27 -25.89
CA GLU A 254 45.91 -0.76 -26.59
C GLU A 254 46.90 -1.34 -25.58
N GLN A 255 46.85 -2.65 -25.35
CA GLN A 255 48.02 -3.56 -25.29
C GLN A 255 47.65 -4.90 -24.64
N ILE A 256 47.28 -5.81 -25.52
CA ILE A 256 47.18 -7.25 -25.30
C ILE A 256 48.60 -7.79 -25.13
N ASN A 257 49.12 -7.82 -23.89
CA ASN A 257 50.28 -8.64 -23.52
C ASN A 257 50.34 -8.99 -22.02
N GLU A 258 49.18 -9.09 -21.36
CA GLU A 258 49.06 -8.99 -19.90
C GLU A 258 48.35 -10.23 -19.27
N SER A 259 48.27 -11.37 -19.96
CA SER A 259 47.37 -12.49 -19.57
C SER A 259 47.72 -13.24 -18.27
N SER A 260 48.89 -13.02 -17.68
CA SER A 260 49.31 -13.58 -16.38
C SER A 260 49.18 -12.58 -15.22
N GLU A 261 49.29 -11.29 -15.49
CA GLU A 261 48.95 -10.20 -14.54
C GLU A 261 47.44 -9.93 -14.49
N ILE A 262 46.72 -10.08 -15.61
CA ILE A 262 45.25 -9.99 -15.69
C ILE A 262 44.59 -10.99 -14.72
N LYS A 263 45.04 -12.24 -14.64
CA LYS A 263 44.48 -13.22 -13.68
C LYS A 263 44.75 -12.85 -12.22
N ARG A 264 45.84 -12.14 -11.94
CA ARG A 264 46.19 -11.68 -10.58
C ARG A 264 45.45 -10.39 -10.22
N GLN A 265 45.29 -9.47 -11.17
CA GLN A 265 44.46 -8.27 -11.05
C GLN A 265 42.96 -8.61 -10.98
N GLU A 266 42.46 -9.58 -11.75
CA GLU A 266 41.08 -10.09 -11.67
C GLU A 266 40.81 -10.73 -10.30
N ASN A 267 41.72 -11.57 -9.79
CA ASN A 267 41.57 -12.17 -8.46
C ASN A 267 41.64 -11.12 -7.35
N ASN A 268 42.53 -10.13 -7.44
CA ASN A 268 42.57 -9.00 -6.51
C ASN A 268 41.29 -8.15 -6.59
N ASN A 269 40.75 -7.94 -7.79
CA ASN A 269 39.49 -7.22 -8.01
C ASN A 269 38.28 -7.99 -7.43
N ILE A 270 38.25 -9.32 -7.54
CA ILE A 270 37.20 -10.17 -6.94
C ILE A 270 37.30 -10.13 -5.41
N PHE A 271 38.49 -10.31 -4.84
CA PHE A 271 38.69 -10.25 -3.40
C PHE A 271 38.27 -8.90 -2.82
N THR A 272 38.69 -7.81 -3.47
CA THR A 272 38.31 -6.44 -3.09
C THR A 272 36.79 -6.23 -3.20
N GLN A 273 36.12 -6.82 -4.20
CA GLN A 273 34.66 -6.78 -4.32
C GLN A 273 33.95 -7.57 -3.21
N ILE A 274 34.46 -8.75 -2.83
CA ILE A 274 33.91 -9.56 -1.75
C ILE A 274 34.04 -8.82 -0.41
N GLU A 275 35.19 -8.24 -0.14
CA GLU A 275 35.44 -7.49 1.09
C GLU A 275 34.57 -6.24 1.19
N ARG A 276 34.41 -5.50 0.08
CA ARG A 276 33.45 -4.39 -0.01
C ARG A 276 32.01 -4.84 0.26
N LYS A 277 31.55 -5.94 -0.35
CA LYS A 277 30.22 -6.49 -0.09
C LYS A 277 30.03 -6.93 1.37
N ARG A 278 31.05 -7.54 1.98
CA ARG A 278 31.02 -7.91 3.41
C ARG A 278 30.87 -6.67 4.29
N LYS A 279 31.67 -5.62 4.03
CA LYS A 279 31.59 -4.34 4.75
C LYS A 279 30.19 -3.72 4.61
N GLU A 280 29.64 -3.71 3.40
CA GLU A 280 28.27 -3.21 3.13
C GLU A 280 27.21 -3.95 3.94
N ILE A 281 27.27 -5.29 4.00
CA ILE A 281 26.31 -6.13 4.76
C ILE A 281 26.40 -5.85 6.26
N VAL A 282 27.60 -5.71 6.82
CA VAL A 282 27.80 -5.41 8.25
C VAL A 282 27.24 -4.03 8.58
N LEU A 283 27.61 -3.02 7.79
CA LEU A 283 27.13 -1.65 7.93
C LEU A 283 25.60 -1.57 7.83
N ARG A 284 24.98 -2.34 6.91
CA ARG A 284 23.52 -2.43 6.79
C ARG A 284 22.85 -2.96 8.04
N LYS A 285 23.38 -4.05 8.62
CA LYS A 285 22.84 -4.66 9.84
C LYS A 285 22.94 -3.70 11.02
N GLN A 286 24.11 -3.09 11.21
CA GLN A 286 24.37 -2.13 12.28
C GLN A 286 23.47 -0.89 12.18
N PHE A 287 23.41 -0.26 11.00
CA PHE A 287 22.55 0.90 10.76
C PHE A 287 21.06 0.56 10.97
N SER A 288 20.61 -0.59 10.47
CA SER A 288 19.22 -1.04 10.64
C SER A 288 18.82 -1.20 12.11
N LEU A 289 19.72 -1.71 12.96
CA LEU A 289 19.46 -1.91 14.39
C LEU A 289 19.38 -0.55 15.13
N ASN A 290 20.38 0.31 14.95
CA ASN A 290 20.42 1.63 15.60
C ASN A 290 19.24 2.50 15.17
N TYR A 291 18.98 2.59 13.86
CA TYR A 291 17.88 3.38 13.34
C TYR A 291 16.51 2.85 13.83
N LYS A 292 16.32 1.53 13.93
CA LYS A 292 15.07 0.95 14.49
C LYS A 292 14.84 1.39 15.95
N ASN A 293 15.89 1.52 16.74
CA ASN A 293 15.81 1.92 18.14
C ASN A 293 15.52 3.42 18.28
N GLU A 294 16.12 4.26 17.44
CA GLU A 294 16.00 5.73 17.54
C GLU A 294 14.71 6.30 16.94
N THR A 295 14.13 5.65 15.92
CA THR A 295 13.09 6.27 15.08
C THR A 295 11.67 5.75 15.28
N SER A 296 11.44 4.78 16.18
CA SER A 296 10.10 4.26 16.46
C SER A 296 9.32 5.26 17.33
N PRO A 297 8.36 6.04 16.80
CA PRO A 297 7.70 7.10 17.56
C PRO A 297 6.51 6.61 18.40
N TYR A 298 6.16 5.32 18.31
CA TYR A 298 4.92 4.78 18.85
C TYR A 298 5.18 3.59 19.79
N PRO A 299 4.35 3.42 20.84
CA PRO A 299 4.27 2.15 21.56
C PRO A 299 3.91 1.06 20.56
N ARG A 300 4.39 -0.18 20.76
CA ARG A 300 4.08 -1.31 19.87
C ARG A 300 3.05 -2.21 20.53
N GLY A 301 2.26 -2.92 19.72
CA GLY A 301 1.43 -4.02 20.19
C GLY A 301 -0.07 -3.85 19.93
N PHE A 302 -0.85 -4.74 20.53
CA PHE A 302 -2.29 -4.90 20.26
C PHE A 302 -3.14 -3.69 20.66
N THR A 303 -2.75 -2.91 21.67
CA THR A 303 -3.47 -1.70 22.09
C THR A 303 -3.60 -0.68 20.96
N ASN A 304 -2.57 -0.53 20.13
CA ASN A 304 -2.63 0.34 18.95
C ASN A 304 -3.57 -0.17 17.86
N PHE A 305 -3.69 -1.49 17.71
CA PHE A 305 -4.55 -2.08 16.69
C PHE A 305 -6.02 -1.72 16.95
N PHE A 306 -6.49 -1.95 18.18
CA PHE A 306 -7.83 -1.56 18.59
C PHE A 306 -8.03 -0.05 18.52
N HIS A 307 -7.04 0.74 18.93
CA HIS A 307 -7.12 2.19 18.83
C HIS A 307 -7.31 2.67 17.38
N ILE A 308 -6.69 2.04 16.38
CA ILE A 308 -6.85 2.43 14.97
C ILE A 308 -8.24 2.07 14.43
N ILE A 309 -8.76 0.89 14.80
CA ILE A 309 -10.06 0.41 14.31
C ILE A 309 -11.21 1.18 14.96
N PHE A 310 -11.12 1.41 16.27
CA PHE A 310 -12.19 1.97 17.08
C PHE A 310 -11.96 3.44 17.46
N LYS A 311 -10.99 4.13 16.82
CA LYS A 311 -10.77 5.57 17.05
C LYS A 311 -12.08 6.32 16.76
N PRO A 312 -12.67 7.03 17.74
CA PRO A 312 -13.80 7.90 17.46
C PRO A 312 -13.37 8.93 16.41
N SER A 313 -14.21 9.10 15.39
CA SER A 313 -13.94 10.06 14.32
C SER A 313 -14.12 11.49 14.87
N PRO A 314 -13.12 12.38 14.76
CA PRO A 314 -13.30 13.76 15.19
C PRO A 314 -14.39 14.45 14.35
N PRO A 315 -15.13 15.42 14.91
CA PRO A 315 -16.22 16.13 14.21
C PRO A 315 -15.73 16.70 12.88
N SER A 316 -16.60 16.73 11.86
CA SER A 316 -16.24 17.29 10.56
C SER A 316 -15.78 18.75 10.70
N PHE A 317 -14.73 19.12 9.97
CA PHE A 317 -14.36 20.53 9.81
C PHE A 317 -15.19 21.20 8.69
N ILE A 318 -16.20 20.48 8.19
CA ILE A 318 -17.11 20.86 7.11
C ILE A 318 -18.45 21.19 7.75
#